data_AF-A0A957JYR5-F1
#
_entry.id   AF-A0A957JYR5-F1
#
_cell.length_a   1.000
_cell.length_b   1.000
_cell.length_c   1.000
_cell.angle_alpha   90.00
_cell.angle_beta   90.00
_cell.angle_gamma   90.00
#
_symmetry.space_group_name_H-M   'P 1'
#
loop_
_entity.id
_entity.type
_entity.pdbx_description
1 polymer ?
#
loop_
_entity_poly.entity_id
_entity_poly.type
_entity_poly.pdbx_seq_one_letter_code
_entity_poly.pdbx_strand_id
1 'polypeptide(L)'
;MKMNFLTSSRVRWPWQLLLVCLLMGTALVGCNSGQEAAPDGPIERQPVRGGPVLLREDIALRRLTAVGGGAVRLELNPADGALYYLKPLEGVFRLSLEAESAPELVVRLADLGVEGVPAGMTFGPDGALYLVLNRAPGPPSTQATILRGQPAGAGYDWQILAQTEPYPASGTNFDHLFTGIVLSPDGDWVYVSSGSRTDHGEIQTNAGAFPDTRETGLTSAILRLPADAMELSLPDDQAFLEEQGWFFADGTRNAYDLAFAPNGDLFGVDNGPDADYPDELNWLREGRHYGFPWRFGLYDNPQQFPDYDADGDVYLSEDFVAVQRGTYRNDPSYPAAPGPFTDPIVNNGPAAAQYRGEDGQPADAAAEGGVLNSFTPHRSPLGLVFPTDASLPADILGQGDAFGAFLLSWGSAGGDLSDIGQDLLLLQLTRGEDNYSAIVTQIARQFNRPIDAVLIGNRLYILEWDGDGNIWELTFD
;
A
#
# COMPACT_ATOMS: atom_id res chain seq x y z
N MET A 1 -5.83 -56.23 11.08
CA MET A 1 -6.15 -55.55 9.81
C MET A 1 -6.72 -54.18 10.16
N LYS A 2 -5.85 -53.16 10.21
CA LYS A 2 -6.19 -51.77 10.55
C LYS A 2 -6.01 -50.95 9.28
N MET A 3 -7.06 -50.27 8.83
CA MET A 3 -7.04 -49.36 7.69
C MET A 3 -6.59 -47.98 8.17
N ASN A 4 -5.51 -47.48 7.57
CA ASN A 4 -4.99 -46.13 7.77
C ASN A 4 -5.73 -45.16 6.85
N PHE A 5 -6.30 -44.10 7.43
CA PHE A 5 -6.67 -42.89 6.72
C PHE A 5 -5.42 -42.01 6.59
N LEU A 6 -5.00 -41.73 5.35
CA LEU A 6 -4.01 -40.70 5.03
C LEU A 6 -4.75 -39.36 4.96
N THR A 7 -4.50 -38.51 5.95
CA THR A 7 -4.93 -37.11 5.98
C THR A 7 -4.05 -36.28 5.06
N SER A 8 -4.66 -35.57 4.10
CA SER A 8 -4.00 -34.60 3.23
C SER A 8 -3.48 -33.41 4.04
N SER A 9 -2.25 -33.01 3.71
CA SER A 9 -1.52 -31.87 4.23
C SER A 9 -2.27 -30.56 4.01
N ARG A 10 -2.57 -29.86 5.10
CA ARG A 10 -2.93 -28.44 5.09
C ARG A 10 -1.70 -27.63 4.72
N VAL A 11 -1.77 -26.90 3.62
CA VAL A 11 -0.83 -25.81 3.30
C VAL A 11 -1.01 -24.74 4.37
N ARG A 12 0.01 -24.56 5.23
CA ARG A 12 0.08 -23.48 6.21
C ARG A 12 0.72 -22.29 5.52
N TRP A 13 -0.02 -21.20 5.40
CA TRP A 13 0.49 -19.88 5.05
C TRP A 13 1.33 -19.37 6.24
N PRO A 14 2.58 -18.87 6.04
CA PRO A 14 3.45 -18.56 7.17
C PRO A 14 3.22 -17.12 7.64
N TRP A 15 2.47 -16.95 8.71
CA TRP A 15 2.51 -15.75 9.56
C TRP A 15 2.98 -16.15 10.95
N GLN A 16 4.29 -16.25 11.19
CA GLN A 16 4.88 -16.30 12.53
C GLN A 16 6.36 -15.86 12.52
N LEU A 17 6.68 -14.82 13.29
CA LEU A 17 7.85 -14.83 14.18
C LEU A 17 7.62 -13.89 15.38
N LEU A 18 8.14 -14.33 16.52
CA LEU A 18 7.68 -14.04 17.88
C LEU A 18 8.80 -13.35 18.69
N LEU A 19 8.36 -12.51 19.63
CA LEU A 19 9.00 -11.84 20.76
C LEU A 19 10.13 -12.57 21.53
N VAL A 20 11.17 -11.83 21.97
CA VAL A 20 11.89 -12.03 23.27
C VAL A 20 12.40 -10.67 23.83
N CYS A 21 12.14 -10.41 25.13
CA CYS A 21 12.48 -9.21 25.92
C CYS A 21 13.86 -9.26 26.63
N LEU A 22 14.45 -8.11 27.02
CA LEU A 22 14.75 -7.78 28.45
C LEU A 22 15.24 -6.33 28.71
N LEU A 23 14.90 -5.83 29.91
CA LEU A 23 15.22 -4.55 30.58
C LEU A 23 16.67 -4.41 31.04
N MET A 24 17.21 -3.17 31.08
CA MET A 24 17.85 -2.56 32.26
C MET A 24 17.85 -1.03 32.15
N GLY A 25 17.45 -0.35 33.23
CA GLY A 25 17.56 1.10 33.38
C GLY A 25 18.74 1.50 34.25
N THR A 26 19.25 2.71 34.04
CA THR A 26 19.93 3.52 35.06
C THR A 26 19.73 5.00 34.77
N ALA A 27 19.31 5.73 35.80
CA ALA A 27 19.18 7.18 35.81
C ALA A 27 20.55 7.86 35.98
N LEU A 28 20.74 9.02 35.37
CA LEU A 28 21.73 10.01 35.79
C LEU A 28 21.11 11.40 35.71
N VAL A 29 21.15 12.10 36.85
CA VAL A 29 20.66 13.46 37.05
C VAL A 29 21.77 14.45 36.74
N GLY A 30 21.45 15.34 35.79
CA GLY A 30 21.71 16.79 35.71
C GLY A 30 23.01 17.43 36.22
N CYS A 31 23.57 18.29 35.36
CA CYS A 31 24.05 19.62 35.75
C CYS A 31 23.66 20.64 34.66
N ASN A 32 23.13 21.77 35.09
CA ASN A 32 22.51 22.84 34.30
C ASN A 32 23.51 24.00 34.13
N SER A 33 23.59 24.60 32.95
CA SER A 33 24.13 25.96 32.77
C SER A 33 23.40 26.64 31.62
N GLY A 34 22.70 27.72 31.96
CA GLY A 34 21.66 28.34 31.14
C GLY A 34 22.15 29.03 29.88
N GLN A 35 21.25 29.05 28.91
CA GLN A 35 21.24 29.93 27.75
C GLN A 35 19.77 30.19 27.39
N GLU A 36 19.45 31.44 27.08
CA GLU A 36 18.10 31.91 26.74
C GLU A 36 17.44 31.03 25.66
N ALA A 37 16.19 30.62 25.92
CA ALA A 37 15.42 29.74 25.06
C ALA A 37 15.06 30.41 23.72
N ALA A 38 15.44 29.74 22.63
CA ALA A 38 14.81 29.88 21.32
C ALA A 38 13.32 29.47 21.41
N PRO A 39 12.44 29.97 20.52
CA PRO A 39 11.02 29.62 20.57
C PRO A 39 10.84 28.11 20.38
N ASP A 40 9.90 27.59 21.16
CA ASP A 40 9.47 26.21 21.42
C ASP A 40 10.03 25.07 20.55
N GLY A 41 10.53 24.03 21.22
CA GLY A 41 10.96 22.78 20.61
C GLY A 41 9.84 22.06 19.83
N PRO A 42 10.14 20.93 19.18
CA PRO A 42 9.16 20.23 18.37
C PRO A 42 7.90 19.91 19.20
N ILE A 43 6.75 20.30 18.65
CA ILE A 43 5.45 19.99 19.24
C ILE A 43 5.30 18.47 19.22
N GLU A 44 5.21 17.85 20.41
CA GLU A 44 4.90 16.43 20.55
C GLU A 44 3.82 16.27 21.61
N ARG A 45 2.68 15.71 21.22
CA ARG A 45 1.55 15.48 22.12
C ARG A 45 0.99 14.08 21.93
N GLN A 46 0.66 13.39 23.02
CA GLN A 46 -0.02 12.09 22.97
C GLN A 46 -1.34 12.17 23.75
N PRO A 47 -2.41 12.74 23.16
CA PRO A 47 -3.66 13.03 23.88
C PRO A 47 -4.35 11.78 24.43
N VAL A 48 -4.16 10.64 23.76
CA VAL A 48 -4.66 9.32 24.18
C VAL A 48 -3.47 8.45 24.57
N ARG A 49 -3.43 8.00 25.83
CA ARG A 49 -2.35 7.13 26.32
C ARG A 49 -2.22 5.87 25.47
N GLY A 50 -1.03 5.64 24.90
CA GLY A 50 -0.76 4.49 24.03
C GLY A 50 -1.33 4.62 22.62
N GLY A 51 -1.91 5.76 22.26
CA GLY A 51 -2.24 6.10 20.88
C GLY A 51 -1.10 6.83 20.16
N PRO A 52 -1.31 7.29 18.92
CA PRO A 52 -0.30 8.00 18.15
C PRO A 52 0.13 9.32 18.81
N VAL A 53 1.34 9.76 18.47
CA VAL A 53 1.91 11.06 18.85
C VAL A 53 1.61 12.06 17.75
N LEU A 54 0.97 13.16 18.09
CA LEU A 54 0.68 14.29 17.21
C LEU A 54 1.84 15.27 17.19
N LEU A 55 2.18 15.76 16.00
CA LEU A 55 3.29 16.70 15.77
C LEU A 55 2.82 18.11 15.40
N ARG A 56 1.51 18.36 15.48
CA ARG A 56 0.87 19.67 15.28
C ARG A 56 -0.09 19.99 16.42
N GLU A 57 -0.29 21.28 16.71
CA GLU A 57 -1.18 21.76 17.78
C GLU A 57 -2.66 21.75 17.40
N ASP A 58 -2.95 21.94 16.11
CA ASP A 58 -4.28 22.05 15.50
C ASP A 58 -4.92 20.69 15.19
N ILE A 59 -4.33 19.59 15.68
CA ILE A 59 -4.90 18.25 15.58
C ILE A 59 -5.44 17.81 16.94
N ALA A 60 -6.70 17.40 16.98
CA ALA A 60 -7.27 16.66 18.10
C ALA A 60 -7.31 15.16 17.75
N LEU A 61 -7.16 14.29 18.76
CA LEU A 61 -7.17 12.84 18.60
C LEU A 61 -8.21 12.19 19.52
N ARG A 62 -9.01 11.28 18.97
CA ARG A 62 -9.78 10.31 19.77
C ARG A 62 -9.71 8.91 19.16
N ARG A 63 -9.85 7.89 20.00
CA ARG A 63 -10.13 6.53 19.53
C ARG A 63 -11.62 6.43 19.21
N LEU A 64 -11.96 6.09 17.97
CA LEU A 64 -13.35 5.89 17.57
C LEU A 64 -13.84 4.51 18.05
N THR A 65 -13.10 3.45 17.71
CA THR A 65 -13.40 2.08 18.14
C THR A 65 -12.16 1.19 18.05
N ALA A 66 -12.20 0.04 18.72
CA ALA A 66 -11.24 -1.03 18.52
C ALA A 66 -11.78 -1.99 17.46
N VAL A 67 -10.93 -2.38 16.51
CA VAL A 67 -11.28 -3.34 15.44
C VAL A 67 -10.53 -4.66 15.59
N GLY A 68 -9.45 -4.69 16.38
CA GLY A 68 -8.54 -5.82 16.49
C GLY A 68 -7.76 -6.05 15.18
N GLY A 69 -6.97 -7.12 15.15
CA GLY A 69 -6.09 -7.37 14.00
C GLY A 69 -6.78 -7.79 12.70
N GLY A 70 -6.10 -7.50 11.60
CA GLY A 70 -6.40 -8.02 10.27
C GLY A 70 -7.43 -7.24 9.47
N ALA A 71 -7.81 -6.03 9.89
CA ALA A 71 -8.58 -5.13 9.03
C ALA A 71 -7.64 -4.50 7.99
N VAL A 72 -8.09 -4.40 6.73
CA VAL A 72 -7.22 -4.01 5.60
C VAL A 72 -7.75 -2.87 4.74
N ARG A 73 -9.06 -2.55 4.82
CA ARG A 73 -9.65 -1.42 4.10
C ARG A 73 -10.59 -0.63 5.00
N LEU A 74 -10.63 0.67 4.83
CA LEU A 74 -11.58 1.60 5.43
C LEU A 74 -12.16 2.48 4.33
N GLU A 75 -13.48 2.53 4.21
CA GLU A 75 -14.15 3.23 3.12
C GLU A 75 -15.38 4.01 3.61
N LEU A 76 -15.66 5.14 2.96
CA LEU A 76 -16.91 5.86 3.13
C LEU A 76 -17.90 5.39 2.07
N ASN A 77 -19.09 4.96 2.48
CA ASN A 77 -20.18 4.80 1.53
C ASN A 77 -20.87 6.16 1.29
N PRO A 78 -20.79 6.74 0.08
CA PRO A 78 -21.38 8.04 -0.20
C PRO A 78 -22.93 8.03 -0.13
N ALA A 79 -23.56 6.87 -0.26
CA ALA A 79 -25.02 6.77 -0.28
C ALA A 79 -25.66 6.89 1.11
N ASP A 80 -24.97 6.46 2.17
CA ASP A 80 -25.48 6.53 3.54
C ASP A 80 -24.61 7.33 4.53
N GLY A 81 -23.41 7.72 4.10
CA GLY A 81 -22.47 8.51 4.90
C GLY A 81 -21.82 7.74 6.05
N ALA A 82 -21.91 6.41 6.07
CA ALA A 82 -21.29 5.57 7.10
C ALA A 82 -19.91 5.06 6.67
N LEU A 83 -19.06 4.78 7.66
CA LEU A 83 -17.77 4.12 7.43
C LEU A 83 -17.96 2.61 7.38
N TYR A 84 -17.19 1.97 6.53
CA TYR A 84 -17.11 0.53 6.40
C TYR A 84 -15.67 0.08 6.48
N TYR A 85 -15.40 -1.05 7.11
CA TYR A 85 -14.07 -1.65 7.07
C TYR A 85 -14.13 -3.12 6.68
N LEU A 86 -13.09 -3.56 5.98
CA LEU A 86 -12.93 -4.93 5.50
C LEU A 86 -11.99 -5.71 6.42
N LYS A 87 -12.44 -6.88 6.87
CA LYS A 87 -11.59 -7.92 7.44
C LYS A 87 -11.60 -9.13 6.50
N PRO A 88 -10.47 -9.51 5.88
CA PRO A 88 -10.42 -10.55 4.84
C PRO A 88 -10.98 -11.90 5.26
N LEU A 89 -10.94 -12.23 6.54
CA LEU A 89 -11.39 -13.52 7.09
C LEU A 89 -12.75 -13.46 7.80
N GLU A 90 -13.34 -12.26 7.96
CA GLU A 90 -14.58 -12.07 8.71
C GLU A 90 -15.71 -11.50 7.83
N GLY A 91 -15.39 -10.51 6.97
CA GLY A 91 -16.36 -9.83 6.11
C GLY A 91 -16.24 -8.31 6.16
N VAL A 92 -17.30 -7.62 5.73
CA VAL A 92 -17.38 -6.15 5.76
C VAL A 92 -18.24 -5.71 6.94
N PHE A 93 -17.72 -4.77 7.71
CA PHE A 93 -18.37 -4.19 8.86
C PHE A 93 -18.73 -2.74 8.60
N ARG A 94 -19.91 -2.31 9.03
CA ARG A 94 -20.37 -0.92 9.03
C ARG A 94 -20.19 -0.32 10.41
N LEU A 95 -19.79 0.94 10.46
CA LEU A 95 -19.56 1.71 11.68
C LEU A 95 -20.39 3.01 11.63
N SER A 96 -21.08 3.32 12.74
CA SER A 96 -21.63 4.67 12.91
C SER A 96 -20.56 5.62 13.44
N LEU A 97 -20.54 6.84 12.90
CA LEU A 97 -19.64 7.91 13.33
C LEU A 97 -19.99 8.47 14.73
N GLU A 98 -21.17 8.13 15.25
CA GLU A 98 -21.55 8.42 16.64
C GLU A 98 -20.69 7.59 17.61
N ALA A 99 -20.30 8.19 18.74
CA ALA A 99 -19.40 7.55 19.70
C ALA A 99 -20.02 6.27 20.29
N GLU A 100 -19.19 5.23 20.43
CA GLU A 100 -19.49 3.95 21.10
C GLU A 100 -20.53 3.04 20.40
N SER A 101 -20.64 3.09 19.07
CA SER A 101 -21.37 2.05 18.33
C SER A 101 -20.51 0.81 18.09
N ALA A 102 -21.07 -0.37 18.36
CA ALA A 102 -20.43 -1.62 17.97
C ALA A 102 -20.52 -1.77 16.44
N PRO A 103 -19.43 -2.19 15.76
CA PRO A 103 -19.48 -2.46 14.33
C PRO A 103 -20.54 -3.52 13.99
N GLU A 104 -21.29 -3.27 12.91
CA GLU A 104 -22.29 -4.19 12.38
C GLU A 104 -21.70 -4.99 11.22
N LEU A 105 -21.71 -6.33 11.29
CA LEU A 105 -21.33 -7.16 10.15
C LEU A 105 -22.44 -7.07 9.08
N VAL A 106 -22.15 -6.40 7.96
CA VAL A 106 -23.10 -6.15 6.86
C VAL A 106 -22.92 -7.10 5.67
N VAL A 107 -21.73 -7.64 5.48
CA VAL A 107 -21.44 -8.63 4.43
C VAL A 107 -20.69 -9.79 5.05
N ARG A 108 -21.28 -10.99 5.01
CA ARG A 108 -20.58 -12.22 5.36
C ARG A 108 -19.90 -12.77 4.12
N LEU A 109 -18.69 -13.32 4.28
CA LEU A 109 -17.97 -13.94 3.16
C LEU A 109 -18.77 -15.05 2.47
N ALA A 110 -19.57 -15.80 3.23
CA ALA A 110 -20.43 -16.86 2.70
C ALA A 110 -21.56 -16.34 1.79
N ASP A 111 -21.92 -15.06 1.90
CA ASP A 111 -23.02 -14.45 1.13
C ASP A 111 -22.54 -13.94 -0.25
N LEU A 112 -21.22 -13.92 -0.50
CA LEU A 112 -20.64 -13.43 -1.75
C LEU A 112 -20.87 -14.37 -2.95
N GLY A 113 -21.24 -15.63 -2.70
CA GLY A 113 -21.53 -16.63 -3.75
C GLY A 113 -20.31 -17.10 -4.55
N VAL A 114 -19.11 -16.61 -4.24
CA VAL A 114 -17.84 -16.99 -4.85
C VAL A 114 -16.80 -17.34 -3.78
N GLU A 115 -15.80 -18.13 -4.16
CA GLU A 115 -14.64 -18.40 -3.31
C GLU A 115 -13.60 -17.28 -3.44
N GLY A 116 -12.92 -16.96 -2.33
CA GLY A 116 -11.78 -16.07 -2.32
C GLY A 116 -11.67 -15.28 -1.02
N VAL A 117 -10.52 -14.65 -0.84
CA VAL A 117 -10.23 -13.77 0.28
C VAL A 117 -10.24 -12.33 -0.25
N PRO A 118 -11.16 -11.48 0.21
CA PRO A 118 -11.20 -10.08 -0.19
C PRO A 118 -9.99 -9.32 0.34
N ALA A 119 -9.37 -8.50 -0.52
CA ALA A 119 -8.20 -7.67 -0.22
C ALA A 119 -8.40 -6.19 -0.62
N GLY A 120 -9.28 -5.93 -1.59
CA GLY A 120 -9.69 -4.58 -2.00
C GLY A 120 -11.17 -4.34 -1.71
N MET A 121 -11.51 -3.10 -1.40
CA MET A 121 -12.89 -2.64 -1.19
C MET A 121 -12.99 -1.18 -1.61
N THR A 122 -14.05 -0.80 -2.30
CA THR A 122 -14.40 0.60 -2.54
C THR A 122 -15.90 0.76 -2.83
N PHE A 123 -16.43 1.98 -2.78
CA PHE A 123 -17.84 2.27 -3.09
C PHE A 123 -18.00 3.13 -4.33
N GLY A 124 -19.05 2.84 -5.10
CA GLY A 124 -19.56 3.74 -6.12
C GLY A 124 -20.48 4.83 -5.56
N PRO A 125 -20.74 5.88 -6.36
CA PRO A 125 -21.57 7.02 -5.95
C PRO A 125 -23.02 6.65 -5.64
N ASP A 126 -23.51 5.53 -6.17
CA ASP A 126 -24.84 4.96 -5.92
C ASP A 126 -24.89 4.01 -4.70
N GLY A 127 -23.77 3.87 -3.99
CA GLY A 127 -23.61 2.94 -2.87
C GLY A 127 -23.34 1.49 -3.30
N ALA A 128 -23.10 1.22 -4.60
CA ALA A 128 -22.60 -0.08 -5.01
C ALA A 128 -21.25 -0.38 -4.36
N LEU A 129 -21.12 -1.57 -3.79
CA LEU A 129 -19.90 -2.02 -3.12
C LEU A 129 -19.08 -2.88 -4.08
N TYR A 130 -17.82 -2.53 -4.28
CA TYR A 130 -16.88 -3.28 -5.10
C TYR A 130 -15.87 -3.99 -4.20
N LEU A 131 -15.62 -5.27 -4.47
CA LEU A 131 -14.65 -6.09 -3.75
C LEU A 131 -13.69 -6.76 -4.72
N VAL A 132 -12.42 -6.81 -4.35
CA VAL A 132 -11.39 -7.59 -5.05
C VAL A 132 -11.02 -8.78 -4.20
N LEU A 133 -11.23 -9.98 -4.73
CA LEU A 133 -10.96 -11.25 -4.04
C LEU A 133 -9.87 -12.03 -4.75
N ASN A 134 -8.98 -12.65 -3.99
CA ASN A 134 -7.98 -13.57 -4.50
C ASN A 134 -8.22 -14.99 -3.99
N ARG A 135 -7.98 -15.99 -4.82
CA ARG A 135 -8.03 -17.40 -4.43
C ARG A 135 -6.93 -18.21 -5.11
N ALA A 136 -6.58 -19.35 -4.51
CA ALA A 136 -5.83 -20.39 -5.19
C ALA A 136 -6.84 -21.40 -5.78
N PRO A 137 -7.18 -21.34 -7.10
CA PRO A 137 -8.13 -22.29 -7.72
C PRO A 137 -7.58 -23.72 -7.75
N GLY A 138 -6.26 -23.86 -7.58
CA GLY A 138 -5.50 -25.10 -7.47
C GLY A 138 -4.02 -24.73 -7.48
N PRO A 139 -3.25 -24.97 -6.40
CA PRO A 139 -1.83 -24.70 -6.41
C PRO A 139 -1.18 -25.39 -7.62
N PRO A 140 -0.35 -24.69 -8.39
CA PRO A 140 0.43 -23.52 -8.00
C PRO A 140 -0.09 -22.17 -8.55
N SER A 141 -1.35 -22.08 -8.97
CA SER A 141 -1.91 -20.84 -9.55
C SER A 141 -2.71 -20.00 -8.54
N THR A 142 -2.90 -18.73 -8.88
CA THR A 142 -3.82 -17.80 -8.23
C THR A 142 -4.87 -17.30 -9.24
N GLN A 143 -5.94 -16.68 -8.74
CA GLN A 143 -7.02 -16.10 -9.55
C GLN A 143 -7.69 -14.96 -8.78
N ALA A 144 -7.93 -13.84 -9.47
CA ALA A 144 -8.66 -12.71 -8.92
C ALA A 144 -10.10 -12.67 -9.42
N THR A 145 -11.01 -12.20 -8.57
CA THR A 145 -12.42 -11.92 -8.91
C THR A 145 -12.80 -10.56 -8.36
N ILE A 146 -13.33 -9.71 -9.23
CA ILE A 146 -13.88 -8.40 -8.87
C ILE A 146 -15.39 -8.55 -8.82
N LEU A 147 -15.97 -8.30 -7.67
CA LEU A 147 -17.40 -8.32 -7.43
C LEU A 147 -17.95 -6.90 -7.40
N ARG A 148 -19.19 -6.75 -7.88
CA ARG A 148 -20.02 -5.57 -7.65
C ARG A 148 -21.27 -6.03 -6.90
N GLY A 149 -21.55 -5.39 -5.78
CA GLY A 149 -22.77 -5.58 -5.00
C GLY A 149 -23.66 -4.36 -5.12
N GLN A 150 -24.86 -4.52 -5.69
CA GLN A 150 -25.86 -3.44 -5.68
C GLN A 150 -26.62 -3.48 -4.35
N PRO A 151 -26.86 -2.35 -3.66
CA PRO A 151 -27.66 -2.33 -2.44
C PRO A 151 -29.04 -2.97 -2.65
N ALA A 152 -29.37 -3.96 -1.82
CA ALA A 152 -30.60 -4.72 -1.88
C ALA A 152 -31.12 -5.02 -0.47
N GLY A 153 -32.15 -4.28 -0.04
CA GLY A 153 -32.68 -4.40 1.32
C GLY A 153 -31.64 -4.04 2.38
N ALA A 154 -31.26 -5.01 3.22
CA ALA A 154 -30.24 -4.85 4.27
C ALA A 154 -28.84 -5.34 3.85
N GLY A 155 -28.67 -5.81 2.61
CA GLY A 155 -27.41 -6.35 2.09
C GLY A 155 -27.16 -5.90 0.65
N TYR A 156 -26.52 -6.78 -0.12
CA TYR A 156 -26.16 -6.52 -1.51
C TYR A 156 -26.56 -7.70 -2.39
N ASP A 157 -27.07 -7.39 -3.58
CA ASP A 157 -27.20 -8.35 -4.68
C ASP A 157 -25.87 -8.37 -5.44
N TRP A 158 -25.15 -9.49 -5.36
CA TRP A 158 -23.81 -9.65 -5.90
C TRP A 158 -23.80 -10.14 -7.34
N GLN A 159 -22.90 -9.55 -8.15
CA GLN A 159 -22.52 -10.04 -9.46
C GLN A 159 -21.01 -10.03 -9.64
N ILE A 160 -20.49 -10.93 -10.47
CA ILE A 160 -19.10 -10.85 -10.94
C ILE A 160 -19.02 -9.71 -11.96
N LEU A 161 -18.17 -8.72 -11.68
CA LEU A 161 -17.80 -7.68 -12.65
C LEU A 161 -16.76 -8.24 -13.62
N ALA A 162 -15.68 -8.79 -13.06
CA ALA A 162 -14.59 -9.40 -13.82
C ALA A 162 -13.93 -10.55 -13.05
N GLN A 163 -13.32 -11.49 -13.77
CA GLN A 163 -12.53 -12.57 -13.22
C GLN A 163 -11.34 -12.86 -14.13
N THR A 164 -10.16 -13.04 -13.54
CA THR A 164 -8.99 -13.46 -14.29
C THR A 164 -9.09 -14.93 -14.69
N GLU A 165 -8.45 -15.33 -15.77
CA GLU A 165 -8.01 -16.72 -15.88
C GLU A 165 -7.04 -17.05 -14.74
N PRO A 166 -6.90 -18.33 -14.32
CA PRO A 166 -5.86 -18.70 -13.37
C PRO A 166 -4.48 -18.37 -13.94
N TYR A 167 -3.68 -17.62 -13.19
CA TYR A 167 -2.33 -17.22 -13.59
C TYR A 167 -1.27 -17.75 -12.61
N PRO A 168 0.00 -17.87 -13.04
CA PRO A 168 1.06 -18.46 -12.23
C PRO A 168 1.31 -17.70 -10.92
N ALA A 169 1.30 -18.37 -9.77
CA ALA A 169 1.88 -17.79 -8.54
C ALA A 169 3.37 -18.12 -8.46
N SER A 170 4.18 -17.28 -7.80
CA SER A 170 5.58 -17.56 -7.50
C SER A 170 5.74 -18.61 -6.40
N GLY A 171 4.78 -18.69 -5.47
CA GLY A 171 4.88 -19.53 -4.28
C GLY A 171 5.82 -18.94 -3.23
N THR A 172 5.97 -17.62 -3.24
CA THR A 172 6.83 -16.87 -2.32
C THR A 172 6.01 -15.91 -1.46
N ASN A 173 6.66 -15.12 -0.62
CA ASN A 173 6.00 -14.07 0.15
C ASN A 173 5.73 -12.81 -0.70
N PHE A 174 6.16 -12.80 -1.96
CA PHE A 174 6.13 -11.66 -2.87
C PHE A 174 5.04 -11.77 -3.94
N ASP A 175 4.17 -12.79 -3.85
CA ASP A 175 2.92 -12.79 -4.60
C ASP A 175 2.03 -11.67 -4.03
N HIS A 176 2.08 -10.48 -4.62
CA HIS A 176 1.36 -9.30 -4.11
C HIS A 176 -0.13 -9.27 -4.48
N LEU A 177 -0.50 -10.02 -5.53
CA LEU A 177 -1.90 -10.29 -5.93
C LEU A 177 -2.70 -9.01 -6.24
N PHE A 178 -4.00 -9.15 -6.48
CA PHE A 178 -4.87 -8.00 -6.74
C PHE A 178 -5.31 -7.35 -5.41
N THR A 179 -5.11 -6.05 -5.23
CA THR A 179 -5.37 -5.36 -3.95
C THR A 179 -6.08 -4.03 -4.12
N GLY A 180 -5.36 -2.97 -4.50
CA GLY A 180 -5.88 -1.60 -4.62
C GLY A 180 -7.03 -1.54 -5.61
N ILE A 181 -8.12 -0.86 -5.25
CA ILE A 181 -9.28 -0.65 -6.12
C ILE A 181 -9.85 0.73 -5.87
N VAL A 182 -10.17 1.48 -6.92
CA VAL A 182 -10.81 2.79 -6.83
C VAL A 182 -11.72 3.02 -8.04
N LEU A 183 -12.83 3.73 -7.85
CA LEU A 183 -13.66 4.18 -8.97
C LEU A 183 -13.19 5.54 -9.50
N SER A 184 -13.35 5.75 -10.80
CA SER A 184 -13.22 7.09 -11.37
C SER A 184 -14.25 8.05 -10.75
N PRO A 185 -13.96 9.36 -10.69
CA PRO A 185 -14.88 10.34 -10.09
C PRO A 185 -16.27 10.39 -10.73
N ASP A 186 -16.40 10.02 -12.01
CA ASP A 186 -17.67 9.89 -12.72
C ASP A 186 -18.41 8.57 -12.45
N GLY A 187 -17.73 7.58 -11.85
CA GLY A 187 -18.25 6.25 -11.55
C GLY A 187 -18.26 5.29 -12.74
N ASP A 188 -17.73 5.66 -13.90
CA ASP A 188 -17.79 4.86 -15.13
C ASP A 188 -16.73 3.74 -15.17
N TRP A 189 -15.64 3.89 -14.42
CA TRP A 189 -14.49 2.98 -14.47
C TRP A 189 -14.05 2.53 -13.08
N VAL A 190 -13.66 1.26 -12.99
CA VAL A 190 -12.93 0.68 -11.87
C VAL A 190 -11.47 0.55 -12.26
N TYR A 191 -10.59 1.12 -11.44
CA TYR A 191 -9.16 0.92 -11.53
C TYR A 191 -8.75 -0.08 -10.46
N VAL A 192 -7.98 -1.09 -10.83
CA VAL A 192 -7.53 -2.15 -9.91
C VAL A 192 -6.05 -2.42 -10.10
N SER A 193 -5.34 -2.52 -8.99
CA SER A 193 -3.94 -2.93 -8.94
C SER A 193 -3.85 -4.45 -8.99
N SER A 194 -3.04 -4.94 -9.93
CA SER A 194 -2.53 -6.30 -9.95
C SER A 194 -1.05 -6.29 -9.63
N GLY A 195 -0.71 -6.69 -8.41
CA GLY A 195 0.65 -6.71 -7.92
C GLY A 195 1.55 -7.67 -8.69
N SER A 196 2.85 -7.47 -8.53
CA SER A 196 3.87 -8.32 -9.11
C SER A 196 3.80 -9.73 -8.54
N ARG A 197 4.35 -10.64 -9.33
CA ARG A 197 4.56 -12.04 -8.94
C ARG A 197 5.88 -12.24 -8.21
N THR A 198 6.87 -11.41 -8.52
CA THR A 198 8.25 -11.53 -8.06
C THR A 198 8.62 -10.38 -7.13
N ASP A 199 9.72 -10.54 -6.40
CA ASP A 199 10.24 -9.47 -5.55
C ASP A 199 10.93 -8.38 -6.38
N HIS A 200 11.78 -8.78 -7.32
CA HIS A 200 12.66 -7.90 -8.09
C HIS A 200 12.90 -8.45 -9.51
N GLY A 201 11.91 -9.12 -10.08
CA GLY A 201 11.93 -9.66 -11.46
C GLY A 201 12.73 -10.94 -11.64
N GLU A 202 13.10 -11.62 -10.55
CA GLU A 202 13.81 -12.89 -10.59
C GLU A 202 12.95 -14.04 -11.13
N ILE A 203 13.58 -15.08 -11.69
CA ILE A 203 12.84 -16.30 -12.07
C ILE A 203 12.30 -16.99 -10.82
N GLN A 204 10.99 -17.18 -10.76
CA GLN A 204 10.31 -17.94 -9.72
C GLN A 204 9.58 -19.12 -10.33
N THR A 205 10.07 -20.34 -10.05
CA THR A 205 9.55 -21.54 -10.73
C THR A 205 8.38 -22.21 -10.02
N ASN A 206 8.08 -21.81 -8.77
CA ASN A 206 7.10 -22.45 -7.89
C ASN A 206 7.24 -23.99 -7.87
N ALA A 207 8.35 -24.46 -7.29
CA ALA A 207 8.73 -25.88 -7.26
C ALA A 207 8.79 -26.55 -8.66
N GLY A 208 9.13 -25.78 -9.70
CA GLY A 208 9.27 -26.26 -11.08
C GLY A 208 7.97 -26.33 -11.87
N ALA A 209 6.84 -25.85 -11.33
CA ALA A 209 5.58 -25.84 -12.05
C ALA A 209 5.53 -24.80 -13.18
N PHE A 210 6.26 -23.69 -13.02
CA PHE A 210 6.35 -22.59 -13.99
C PHE A 210 7.83 -22.30 -14.29
N PRO A 211 8.53 -23.20 -15.01
CA PRO A 211 9.94 -23.02 -15.30
C PRO A 211 10.19 -21.68 -16.04
N ASP A 212 11.29 -21.02 -15.70
CA ASP A 212 11.75 -19.77 -16.33
C ASP A 212 10.75 -18.59 -16.27
N THR A 213 9.73 -18.67 -15.41
CA THR A 213 8.68 -17.64 -15.29
C THR A 213 9.05 -16.53 -14.31
N ARG A 214 8.88 -15.28 -14.74
CA ARG A 214 9.03 -14.04 -13.96
C ARG A 214 7.65 -13.43 -13.71
N GLU A 215 7.39 -12.24 -14.24
CA GLU A 215 6.06 -11.64 -14.40
C GLU A 215 5.29 -12.26 -15.58
N THR A 216 3.97 -12.15 -15.58
CA THR A 216 3.07 -12.61 -16.65
C THR A 216 2.11 -11.49 -17.07
N GLY A 217 1.24 -11.73 -18.06
CA GLY A 217 0.41 -10.68 -18.67
C GLY A 217 -0.59 -10.02 -17.72
N LEU A 218 -0.89 -10.63 -16.58
CA LEU A 218 -1.73 -10.08 -15.54
C LEU A 218 -0.98 -9.49 -14.35
N THR A 219 0.34 -9.51 -14.29
CA THR A 219 1.09 -9.07 -13.10
C THR A 219 1.83 -7.77 -13.34
N SER A 220 2.11 -7.04 -12.25
CA SER A 220 2.76 -5.72 -12.32
C SER A 220 1.98 -4.67 -13.13
N ALA A 221 0.66 -4.62 -12.95
CA ALA A 221 -0.22 -3.81 -13.80
C ALA A 221 -1.30 -3.07 -13.02
N ILE A 222 -1.71 -1.91 -13.54
CA ILE A 222 -2.97 -1.27 -13.20
C ILE A 222 -3.95 -1.56 -14.33
N LEU A 223 -5.08 -2.17 -14.01
CA LEU A 223 -6.16 -2.41 -14.96
C LEU A 223 -7.26 -1.37 -14.82
N ARG A 224 -7.91 -1.01 -15.94
CA ARG A 224 -9.06 -0.11 -16.00
C ARG A 224 -10.24 -0.83 -16.66
N LEU A 225 -11.30 -1.11 -15.90
CA LEU A 225 -12.45 -1.90 -16.34
C LEU A 225 -13.73 -1.07 -16.28
N PRO A 226 -14.70 -1.25 -17.19
CA PRO A 226 -16.00 -0.58 -17.06
C PRO A 226 -16.67 -0.98 -15.75
N ALA A 227 -17.14 0.00 -14.97
CA ALA A 227 -17.71 -0.24 -13.64
C ALA A 227 -19.05 -1.01 -13.70
N ASP A 228 -19.76 -0.92 -14.81
CA ASP A 228 -21.03 -1.61 -15.06
C ASP A 228 -20.86 -2.98 -15.73
N ALA A 229 -19.62 -3.42 -15.96
CA ALA A 229 -19.37 -4.67 -16.64
C ALA A 229 -19.93 -5.88 -15.87
N MET A 230 -20.18 -6.94 -16.62
CA MET A 230 -20.72 -8.19 -16.11
C MET A 230 -19.91 -9.35 -16.69
N GLU A 231 -19.38 -10.18 -15.79
CA GLU A 231 -18.68 -11.43 -16.13
C GLU A 231 -17.53 -11.25 -17.14
N LEU A 232 -16.78 -10.14 -17.07
CA LEU A 232 -15.59 -9.98 -17.92
C LEU A 232 -14.55 -11.06 -17.59
N SER A 233 -14.02 -11.69 -18.63
CA SER A 233 -12.89 -12.62 -18.52
C SER A 233 -11.60 -11.88 -18.85
N LEU A 234 -10.64 -11.90 -17.92
CA LEU A 234 -9.33 -11.28 -18.09
C LEU A 234 -8.28 -12.38 -18.30
N PRO A 235 -7.84 -12.65 -19.55
CA PRO A 235 -6.81 -13.65 -19.80
C PRO A 235 -5.44 -13.17 -19.29
N ASP A 236 -4.54 -14.12 -19.03
CA ASP A 236 -3.12 -13.85 -18.72
C ASP A 236 -2.34 -13.47 -20.00
N ASP A 237 -2.78 -12.39 -20.66
CA ASP A 237 -2.30 -11.92 -21.96
C ASP A 237 -2.35 -10.38 -22.00
N GLN A 238 -1.19 -9.75 -21.76
CA GLN A 238 -1.06 -8.29 -21.74
C GLN A 238 -1.50 -7.66 -23.07
N ALA A 239 -1.10 -8.24 -24.21
CA ALA A 239 -1.43 -7.68 -25.52
C ALA A 239 -2.95 -7.67 -25.77
N PHE A 240 -3.65 -8.72 -25.32
CA PHE A 240 -5.11 -8.74 -25.35
C PHE A 240 -5.71 -7.64 -24.46
N LEU A 241 -5.23 -7.50 -23.22
CA LEU A 241 -5.73 -6.50 -22.28
C LEU A 241 -5.49 -5.06 -22.79
N GLU A 242 -4.36 -4.81 -23.45
CA GLU A 242 -4.06 -3.56 -24.14
C GLU A 242 -5.02 -3.31 -25.32
N GLU A 243 -5.28 -4.32 -26.15
CA GLU A 243 -6.23 -4.22 -27.28
C GLU A 243 -7.65 -3.88 -26.81
N GLN A 244 -8.07 -4.40 -25.65
CA GLN A 244 -9.37 -4.07 -25.05
C GLN A 244 -9.39 -2.70 -24.34
N GLY A 245 -8.25 -2.05 -24.17
CA GLY A 245 -8.12 -0.82 -23.37
C GLY A 245 -8.27 -1.05 -21.87
N TRP A 246 -8.07 -2.28 -21.41
CA TRP A 246 -8.18 -2.71 -20.01
C TRP A 246 -6.83 -2.67 -19.27
N PHE A 247 -5.71 -2.68 -19.99
CA PHE A 247 -4.38 -2.51 -19.43
C PHE A 247 -4.04 -1.01 -19.38
N PHE A 248 -4.11 -0.39 -18.19
CA PHE A 248 -3.99 1.05 -18.04
C PHE A 248 -2.53 1.48 -17.84
N ALA A 249 -1.80 0.86 -16.92
CA ALA A 249 -0.40 1.17 -16.66
C ALA A 249 0.39 -0.10 -16.33
N ASP A 250 1.69 -0.09 -16.62
CA ASP A 250 2.63 -1.20 -16.49
C ASP A 250 3.71 -0.93 -15.44
N GLY A 251 4.35 -1.96 -14.93
CA GLY A 251 5.59 -1.86 -14.17
C GLY A 251 5.44 -1.25 -12.78
N THR A 252 4.31 -1.48 -12.11
CA THR A 252 4.14 -1.25 -10.65
C THR A 252 4.40 -2.55 -9.88
N ARG A 253 5.01 -2.52 -8.71
CA ARG A 253 5.31 -3.74 -7.92
C ARG A 253 4.15 -4.15 -7.03
N ASN A 254 3.90 -3.41 -5.96
CA ASN A 254 2.83 -3.59 -5.01
C ASN A 254 2.12 -2.25 -4.81
N ALA A 255 1.44 -1.77 -5.85
CA ALA A 255 0.64 -0.55 -5.80
C ALA A 255 -0.61 -0.77 -4.93
N TYR A 256 -0.47 -0.71 -3.61
CA TYR A 256 -1.47 -1.18 -2.66
C TYR A 256 -2.68 -0.25 -2.59
N ASP A 257 -2.46 1.06 -2.73
CA ASP A 257 -3.50 2.08 -2.72
C ASP A 257 -3.47 2.96 -3.96
N LEU A 258 -4.68 3.29 -4.42
CA LEU A 258 -4.96 4.12 -5.58
C LEU A 258 -5.94 5.22 -5.17
N ALA A 259 -5.69 6.46 -5.56
CA ALA A 259 -6.61 7.55 -5.27
C ALA A 259 -6.62 8.60 -6.40
N PHE A 260 -7.81 9.11 -6.70
CA PHE A 260 -7.96 10.26 -7.58
C PHE A 260 -7.76 11.55 -6.80
N ALA A 261 -6.87 12.40 -7.31
CA ALA A 261 -6.72 13.77 -6.84
C ALA A 261 -7.93 14.62 -7.28
N PRO A 262 -8.15 15.80 -6.66
CA PRO A 262 -9.32 16.64 -6.95
C PRO A 262 -9.39 17.16 -8.40
N ASN A 263 -8.26 17.15 -9.10
CA ASN A 263 -8.15 17.53 -10.50
C ASN A 263 -8.39 16.36 -11.48
N GLY A 264 -8.68 15.16 -10.97
CA GLY A 264 -8.96 13.95 -11.76
C GLY A 264 -7.72 13.13 -12.14
N ASP A 265 -6.52 13.51 -11.69
CA ASP A 265 -5.32 12.70 -11.89
C ASP A 265 -5.31 11.50 -10.94
N LEU A 266 -4.93 10.32 -11.44
CA LEU A 266 -4.83 9.09 -10.65
C LEU A 266 -3.43 8.96 -10.04
N PHE A 267 -3.36 8.68 -8.75
CA PHE A 267 -2.12 8.41 -8.03
C PHE A 267 -2.13 6.99 -7.48
N GLY A 268 -0.95 6.38 -7.38
CA GLY A 268 -0.74 5.10 -6.73
C GLY A 268 0.51 5.12 -5.87
N VAL A 269 0.46 4.44 -4.73
CA VAL A 269 1.61 4.25 -3.83
C VAL A 269 2.09 2.81 -3.93
N ASP A 270 3.39 2.64 -4.12
CA ASP A 270 4.01 1.38 -4.50
C ASP A 270 5.13 1.00 -3.54
N ASN A 271 5.15 -0.25 -3.09
CA ASN A 271 6.16 -0.73 -2.14
C ASN A 271 7.33 -1.39 -2.89
N GLY A 272 8.54 -0.97 -2.55
CA GLY A 272 9.80 -1.43 -3.14
C GLY A 272 10.17 -2.88 -2.79
N PRO A 273 11.21 -3.41 -3.46
CA PRO A 273 11.68 -4.79 -3.28
C PRO A 273 12.36 -5.01 -1.92
N ASP A 274 12.81 -6.24 -1.65
CA ASP A 274 13.67 -6.59 -0.51
C ASP A 274 15.13 -6.07 -0.72
N ALA A 275 15.27 -4.77 -0.94
CA ALA A 275 16.50 -4.01 -1.03
C ALA A 275 16.23 -2.53 -0.70
N ASP A 276 17.21 -1.80 -0.17
CA ASP A 276 17.11 -0.40 0.26
C ASP A 276 16.96 0.60 -0.91
N TYR A 277 16.04 0.34 -1.84
CA TYR A 277 15.60 1.26 -2.89
C TYR A 277 14.33 2.00 -2.45
N PRO A 278 14.13 3.25 -2.90
CA PRO A 278 12.98 4.05 -2.47
C PRO A 278 11.63 3.39 -2.76
N ASP A 279 10.68 3.53 -1.83
CA ASP A 279 9.26 3.26 -2.09
C ASP A 279 8.68 4.37 -2.99
N GLU A 280 7.60 4.13 -3.73
CA GLU A 280 7.16 5.07 -4.77
C GLU A 280 5.78 5.71 -4.51
N LEU A 281 5.65 6.98 -4.90
CA LEU A 281 4.37 7.62 -5.20
C LEU A 281 4.38 7.99 -6.69
N ASN A 282 3.38 7.50 -7.42
CA ASN A 282 3.33 7.57 -8.87
C ASN A 282 2.08 8.31 -9.34
N TRP A 283 2.24 9.26 -10.28
CA TRP A 283 1.13 9.78 -11.08
C TRP A 283 0.84 8.80 -12.22
N LEU A 284 -0.18 7.97 -12.02
CA LEU A 284 -0.57 6.86 -12.89
C LEU A 284 -1.27 7.38 -14.15
N ARG A 285 -0.78 6.96 -15.32
CA ARG A 285 -1.21 7.45 -16.63
C ARG A 285 -1.29 6.31 -17.63
N GLU A 286 -2.29 6.41 -18.50
CA GLU A 286 -2.55 5.40 -19.53
C GLU A 286 -1.31 5.17 -20.43
N GLY A 287 -0.96 3.90 -20.64
CA GLY A 287 0.13 3.45 -21.51
C GLY A 287 1.53 3.77 -20.99
N ARG A 288 1.68 4.17 -19.72
CA ARG A 288 2.98 4.40 -19.09
C ARG A 288 3.48 3.14 -18.37
N HIS A 289 4.80 3.01 -18.32
CA HIS A 289 5.51 1.96 -17.59
C HIS A 289 6.31 2.59 -16.46
N TYR A 290 6.17 2.09 -15.22
CA TYR A 290 6.72 2.72 -14.00
C TYR A 290 8.10 2.18 -13.59
N GLY A 291 8.50 1.03 -14.14
CA GLY A 291 9.90 0.61 -14.16
C GLY A 291 10.11 -0.80 -13.66
N PHE A 292 9.23 -1.30 -12.79
CA PHE A 292 9.35 -2.65 -12.28
C PHE A 292 9.29 -3.70 -13.41
N PRO A 293 10.13 -4.75 -13.38
CA PRO A 293 11.22 -4.98 -12.43
C PRO A 293 12.58 -4.45 -12.87
N TRP A 294 12.69 -3.72 -13.98
CA TRP A 294 13.96 -3.22 -14.52
C TRP A 294 14.55 -2.04 -13.75
N ARG A 295 13.72 -1.28 -13.02
CA ARG A 295 14.12 -0.09 -12.28
C ARG A 295 13.29 0.05 -10.99
N PHE A 296 13.94 0.47 -9.91
CA PHE A 296 13.32 0.78 -8.60
C PHE A 296 13.63 2.23 -8.26
N GLY A 297 12.62 3.09 -8.27
CA GLY A 297 12.79 4.54 -8.31
C GLY A 297 13.59 4.96 -9.54
N LEU A 298 14.81 5.47 -9.32
CA LEU A 298 15.76 5.81 -10.39
C LEU A 298 16.94 4.83 -10.50
N TYR A 299 16.93 3.75 -9.71
CA TYR A 299 18.01 2.77 -9.67
C TYR A 299 17.70 1.60 -10.61
N ASP A 300 18.59 1.36 -11.56
CA ASP A 300 18.49 0.18 -12.42
C ASP A 300 18.62 -1.08 -11.57
N ASN A 301 17.77 -2.08 -11.84
CA ASN A 301 17.87 -3.37 -11.17
C ASN A 301 19.22 -4.01 -11.47
N PRO A 302 20.06 -4.27 -10.46
CA PRO A 302 21.43 -4.68 -10.72
C PRO A 302 21.55 -6.08 -11.34
N GLN A 303 20.52 -6.94 -11.21
CA GLN A 303 20.54 -8.28 -11.79
C GLN A 303 20.72 -8.31 -13.32
N GLN A 304 20.38 -7.20 -14.01
CA GLN A 304 20.52 -7.09 -15.46
C GLN A 304 21.99 -6.91 -15.92
N PHE A 305 22.92 -6.61 -15.01
CA PHE A 305 24.31 -6.33 -15.35
C PHE A 305 25.22 -7.55 -15.14
N PRO A 306 26.10 -7.87 -16.12
CA PRO A 306 26.94 -9.07 -16.12
C PRO A 306 27.97 -9.12 -14.98
N ASP A 307 28.30 -7.97 -14.39
CA ASP A 307 29.27 -7.79 -13.32
C ASP A 307 28.63 -7.61 -11.93
N TYR A 308 27.31 -7.79 -11.82
CA TYR A 308 26.62 -7.72 -10.53
C TYR A 308 27.12 -8.80 -9.55
N ASP A 309 27.52 -8.36 -8.35
CA ASP A 309 27.93 -9.19 -7.23
C ASP A 309 27.04 -8.88 -6.02
N ALA A 310 26.11 -9.79 -5.71
CA ALA A 310 25.16 -9.62 -4.62
C ALA A 310 25.82 -9.67 -3.22
N ASP A 311 26.96 -10.34 -3.07
CA ASP A 311 27.66 -10.43 -1.77
C ASP A 311 28.26 -9.07 -1.34
N GLY A 312 28.50 -8.18 -2.30
CA GLY A 312 29.02 -6.83 -2.08
C GLY A 312 28.00 -5.70 -2.26
N ASP A 313 26.73 -6.05 -2.49
CA ASP A 313 25.67 -5.08 -2.72
C ASP A 313 25.24 -4.41 -1.40
N VAL A 314 25.56 -3.12 -1.28
CA VAL A 314 25.30 -2.36 -0.05
C VAL A 314 23.84 -2.02 0.18
N TYR A 315 22.97 -2.24 -0.81
CA TYR A 315 21.52 -2.09 -0.69
C TYR A 315 20.84 -3.33 -0.11
N LEU A 316 21.56 -4.44 0.05
CA LEU A 316 21.04 -5.69 0.57
C LEU A 316 21.34 -5.85 2.07
N SER A 317 20.31 -6.19 2.84
CA SER A 317 20.41 -6.55 4.25
C SER A 317 20.15 -8.04 4.46
N GLU A 318 20.85 -8.67 5.41
CA GLU A 318 20.70 -10.11 5.72
C GLU A 318 19.32 -10.48 6.30
N ASP A 319 18.55 -9.50 6.77
CA ASP A 319 17.20 -9.72 7.28
C ASP A 319 16.14 -9.83 6.18
N PHE A 320 16.44 -9.35 4.96
CA PHE A 320 15.57 -9.49 3.80
C PHE A 320 15.39 -10.95 3.38
N VAL A 321 14.15 -11.35 3.10
CA VAL A 321 13.81 -12.71 2.72
C VAL A 321 14.41 -13.07 1.38
N ALA A 322 14.45 -12.14 0.43
CA ALA A 322 15.07 -12.35 -0.88
C ALA A 322 16.58 -12.63 -0.77
N VAL A 323 17.27 -11.96 0.16
CA VAL A 323 18.70 -12.16 0.46
C VAL A 323 18.91 -13.52 1.13
N GLN A 324 18.14 -13.85 2.16
CA GLN A 324 18.20 -15.15 2.86
C GLN A 324 17.97 -16.34 1.92
N ARG A 325 17.17 -16.14 0.87
CA ARG A 325 16.90 -17.15 -0.16
C ARG A 325 17.92 -17.17 -1.31
N GLY A 326 18.87 -16.22 -1.34
CA GLY A 326 19.87 -16.10 -2.39
C GLY A 326 19.25 -15.80 -3.77
N THR A 327 18.19 -14.98 -3.79
CA THR A 327 17.47 -14.66 -5.04
C THR A 327 18.06 -13.48 -5.81
N TYR A 328 18.77 -12.57 -5.13
CA TYR A 328 19.64 -11.58 -5.78
C TYR A 328 20.90 -12.25 -6.31
N ARG A 329 21.11 -12.17 -7.62
CA ARG A 329 22.28 -12.73 -8.30
C ARG A 329 22.46 -12.10 -9.67
N ASN A 330 23.66 -12.22 -10.24
CA ASN A 330 23.84 -11.96 -11.66
C ASN A 330 22.91 -12.86 -12.50
N ASP A 331 22.12 -12.26 -13.40
CA ASP A 331 21.20 -12.96 -14.28
C ASP A 331 21.50 -12.63 -15.75
N PRO A 332 22.36 -13.42 -16.42
CA PRO A 332 22.66 -13.22 -17.85
C PRO A 332 21.45 -13.39 -18.78
N SER A 333 20.32 -13.89 -18.27
CA SER A 333 19.08 -14.09 -19.01
C SER A 333 18.02 -13.03 -18.68
N TYR A 334 18.38 -11.98 -17.93
CA TYR A 334 17.47 -10.90 -17.60
C TYR A 334 16.95 -10.24 -18.90
N PRO A 335 15.63 -10.05 -19.05
CA PRO A 335 15.07 -9.49 -20.27
C PRO A 335 15.50 -8.03 -20.46
N ALA A 336 15.65 -7.61 -21.72
CA ALA A 336 15.87 -6.21 -22.03
C ALA A 336 14.65 -5.36 -21.62
N ALA A 337 14.89 -4.13 -21.16
CA ALA A 337 13.83 -3.19 -20.84
C ALA A 337 12.92 -2.94 -22.06
N PRO A 338 11.59 -2.89 -21.87
CA PRO A 338 10.62 -2.76 -22.97
C PRO A 338 10.58 -1.34 -23.57
N GLY A 339 11.09 -0.34 -22.85
CA GLY A 339 11.06 1.05 -23.30
C GLY A 339 11.50 2.02 -22.21
N PRO A 340 11.25 3.33 -22.40
CA PRO A 340 11.50 4.33 -21.37
C PRO A 340 10.50 4.19 -20.22
N PHE A 341 10.98 4.45 -19.02
CA PHE A 341 10.18 4.41 -17.80
C PHE A 341 9.72 5.79 -17.37
N THR A 342 8.65 5.80 -16.57
CA THR A 342 8.10 6.98 -15.93
C THR A 342 8.70 7.08 -14.54
N ASP A 343 9.28 8.23 -14.22
CA ASP A 343 9.89 8.46 -12.91
C ASP A 343 8.80 8.65 -11.84
N PRO A 344 9.05 8.22 -10.59
CA PRO A 344 8.15 8.49 -9.48
C PRO A 344 8.22 9.97 -9.08
N ILE A 345 7.33 10.36 -8.18
CA ILE A 345 7.22 11.75 -7.72
C ILE A 345 8.40 12.09 -6.82
N VAL A 346 8.98 13.27 -7.04
CA VAL A 346 10.14 13.75 -6.28
C VAL A 346 9.69 14.19 -4.88
N ASN A 347 10.33 13.65 -3.84
CA ASN A 347 10.20 14.08 -2.45
C ASN A 347 11.29 15.11 -2.12
N ASN A 348 10.88 16.34 -1.82
CA ASN A 348 11.75 17.46 -1.41
C ASN A 348 11.93 17.55 0.12
N GLY A 349 11.44 16.56 0.87
CA GLY A 349 11.53 16.50 2.32
C GLY A 349 10.61 17.46 3.06
N PRO A 350 10.83 17.66 4.37
CA PRO A 350 11.92 17.07 5.16
C PRO A 350 11.71 15.62 5.59
N ALA A 351 10.50 15.06 5.49
CA ALA A 351 10.20 13.72 5.99
C ALA A 351 10.34 12.63 4.91
N ALA A 352 10.51 11.39 5.36
CA ALA A 352 10.55 10.19 4.52
C ALA A 352 11.60 10.29 3.39
N ALA A 353 12.78 10.82 3.73
CA ALA A 353 13.87 11.13 2.80
C ALA A 353 15.19 10.41 3.15
N GLN A 354 15.15 9.40 4.03
CA GLN A 354 16.33 8.58 4.30
C GLN A 354 16.60 7.62 3.14
N TYR A 355 17.86 7.30 2.88
CA TYR A 355 18.27 6.37 1.83
C TYR A 355 19.59 5.68 2.18
N ARG A 356 19.93 4.63 1.44
CA ARG A 356 21.23 3.97 1.52
C ARG A 356 22.22 4.61 0.54
N GLY A 357 23.32 5.16 1.06
CA GLY A 357 24.41 5.70 0.25
C GLY A 357 25.21 4.60 -0.47
N GLU A 358 25.97 4.99 -1.49
CA GLU A 358 26.89 4.08 -2.22
C GLU A 358 28.01 3.51 -1.33
N ASP A 359 28.28 4.15 -0.19
CA ASP A 359 29.20 3.66 0.84
C ASP A 359 28.53 2.70 1.85
N GLY A 360 27.26 2.38 1.63
CA GLY A 360 26.43 1.54 2.49
C GLY A 360 25.97 2.20 3.77
N GLN A 361 26.23 3.48 3.99
CA GLN A 361 25.76 4.20 5.18
C GLN A 361 24.36 4.78 4.97
N PRO A 362 23.53 4.85 6.04
CA PRO A 362 22.27 5.59 5.96
C PRO A 362 22.56 7.09 5.82
N ALA A 363 21.83 7.74 4.93
CA ALA A 363 21.88 9.17 4.67
C ALA A 363 20.46 9.75 4.61
N ASP A 364 20.34 11.07 4.58
CA ASP A 364 19.06 11.78 4.50
C ASP A 364 19.13 12.86 3.44
N ALA A 365 18.42 12.65 2.34
CA ALA A 365 18.49 13.51 1.16
C ALA A 365 18.05 14.94 1.49
N ALA A 366 17.03 15.10 2.34
CA ALA A 366 16.53 16.42 2.71
C ALA A 366 17.52 17.16 3.62
N ALA A 367 18.16 16.46 4.57
CA ALA A 367 19.20 17.04 5.43
C ALA A 367 20.44 17.49 4.63
N GLU A 368 20.70 16.85 3.50
CA GLU A 368 21.79 17.19 2.57
C GLU A 368 21.41 18.28 1.56
N GLY A 369 20.16 18.75 1.57
CA GLY A 369 19.63 19.72 0.61
C GLY A 369 19.36 19.14 -0.78
N GLY A 370 19.30 17.81 -0.88
CA GLY A 370 18.90 17.05 -2.06
C GLY A 370 17.43 16.63 -2.03
N VAL A 371 17.10 15.62 -2.85
CA VAL A 371 15.75 15.07 -3.01
C VAL A 371 15.81 13.55 -3.11
N LEU A 372 14.69 12.88 -2.83
CA LEU A 372 14.53 11.44 -3.03
C LEU A 372 13.41 11.16 -4.04
N ASN A 373 13.52 10.11 -4.85
CA ASN A 373 12.53 9.77 -5.87
C ASN A 373 11.49 8.82 -5.27
N SER A 374 10.64 9.45 -4.45
CA SER A 374 9.70 8.89 -3.47
C SER A 374 10.39 8.14 -2.31
N PHE A 375 9.67 7.67 -1.31
CA PHE A 375 10.03 7.69 0.11
C PHE A 375 11.22 6.83 0.55
N THR A 376 11.68 7.03 1.79
CA THR A 376 12.62 6.10 2.45
C THR A 376 12.20 4.65 2.20
N PRO A 377 13.14 3.76 1.86
CA PRO A 377 12.86 2.35 1.62
C PRO A 377 12.06 1.68 2.74
N HIS A 378 11.22 0.72 2.36
CA HIS A 378 10.47 -0.19 3.24
C HIS A 378 9.44 0.46 4.16
N ARG A 379 9.20 1.77 4.08
CA ARG A 379 8.16 2.44 4.86
C ARG A 379 6.76 1.91 4.54
N SER A 380 6.60 1.28 3.39
CA SER A 380 5.35 0.70 2.91
C SER A 380 4.26 1.77 2.88
N PRO A 381 4.33 2.73 1.92
CA PRO A 381 3.32 3.76 1.78
C PRO A 381 1.96 3.15 1.40
N LEU A 382 0.93 3.48 2.16
CA LEU A 382 -0.47 3.04 2.00
C LEU A 382 -1.40 4.24 2.31
N GLY A 383 -2.72 4.03 2.35
CA GLY A 383 -3.71 5.00 2.81
C GLY A 383 -3.52 6.41 2.25
N LEU A 384 -3.71 6.57 0.94
CA LEU A 384 -3.59 7.84 0.23
C LEU A 384 -4.93 8.57 0.17
N VAL A 385 -5.01 9.78 0.75
CA VAL A 385 -6.26 10.54 0.82
C VAL A 385 -6.06 11.99 0.42
N PHE A 386 -6.87 12.50 -0.50
CA PHE A 386 -6.83 13.89 -0.95
C PHE A 386 -7.83 14.78 -0.19
N PRO A 387 -7.39 15.75 0.63
CA PRO A 387 -8.26 16.70 1.27
C PRO A 387 -8.92 17.67 0.27
N THR A 388 -10.24 17.78 0.35
CA THR A 388 -11.05 18.65 -0.53
C THR A 388 -12.01 19.56 0.22
N ASP A 389 -12.25 19.31 1.52
CA ASP A 389 -13.23 20.07 2.29
C ASP A 389 -12.65 21.43 2.73
N ALA A 390 -13.33 22.52 2.38
CA ALA A 390 -12.90 23.89 2.67
C ALA A 390 -12.84 24.23 4.17
N SER A 391 -13.35 23.37 5.06
CA SER A 391 -13.17 23.49 6.50
C SER A 391 -11.76 23.13 6.99
N LEU A 392 -10.96 22.44 6.16
CA LEU A 392 -9.58 22.11 6.50
C LEU A 392 -8.66 23.35 6.41
N PRO A 393 -7.60 23.39 7.24
CA PRO A 393 -6.55 24.41 7.13
C PRO A 393 -5.97 24.52 5.71
N ALA A 394 -5.66 25.74 5.27
CA ALA A 394 -5.19 26.02 3.91
C ALA A 394 -3.84 25.36 3.59
N ASP A 395 -3.00 25.15 4.60
CA ASP A 395 -1.74 24.42 4.46
C ASP A 395 -1.94 22.90 4.30
N ILE A 396 -3.11 22.37 4.68
CA ILE A 396 -3.49 20.98 4.42
C ILE A 396 -4.10 20.84 3.03
N LEU A 397 -4.99 21.75 2.61
CA LEU A 397 -5.61 21.69 1.29
C LEU A 397 -4.62 21.94 0.14
N GLY A 398 -3.56 22.69 0.42
CA GLY A 398 -2.65 23.23 -0.59
C GLY A 398 -3.08 24.61 -1.08
N GLN A 399 -2.14 25.32 -1.70
CA GLN A 399 -2.32 26.69 -2.18
C GLN A 399 -1.86 26.84 -3.63
N GLY A 400 -2.54 27.69 -4.39
CA GLY A 400 -2.18 27.96 -5.79
C GLY A 400 -2.36 26.73 -6.66
N ASP A 401 -1.28 26.31 -7.32
CA ASP A 401 -1.25 25.15 -8.22
C ASP A 401 -0.93 23.83 -7.49
N ALA A 402 -0.79 23.87 -6.16
CA ALA A 402 -0.56 22.70 -5.33
C ALA A 402 -1.85 22.21 -4.65
N PHE A 403 -2.00 20.90 -4.49
CA PHE A 403 -3.00 20.30 -3.63
C PHE A 403 -2.34 19.39 -2.60
N GLY A 404 -2.95 19.31 -1.42
CA GLY A 404 -2.47 18.44 -0.35
C GLY A 404 -2.84 16.99 -0.56
N ALA A 405 -2.14 16.11 0.14
CA ALA A 405 -2.54 14.72 0.33
C ALA A 405 -2.07 14.23 1.70
N PHE A 406 -2.85 13.35 2.32
CA PHE A 406 -2.42 12.54 3.44
C PHE A 406 -1.91 11.20 2.93
N LEU A 407 -0.84 10.70 3.52
CA LEU A 407 -0.27 9.40 3.22
C LEU A 407 0.08 8.69 4.52
N LEU A 408 -0.29 7.41 4.63
CA LEU A 408 0.12 6.56 5.74
C LEU A 408 1.40 5.79 5.37
N SER A 409 2.21 5.50 6.38
CA SER A 409 3.27 4.49 6.25
C SER A 409 2.98 3.34 7.22
N TRP A 410 2.80 2.13 6.70
CA TRP A 410 2.54 0.95 7.52
C TRP A 410 3.75 0.59 8.39
N GLY A 411 4.94 0.83 7.86
CA GLY A 411 6.22 0.74 8.52
C GLY A 411 7.15 -0.33 7.96
N SER A 412 8.40 -0.31 8.38
CA SER A 412 9.41 -1.26 7.91
C SER A 412 9.12 -2.70 8.33
N ALA A 413 9.21 -3.61 7.35
CA ALA A 413 9.20 -5.06 7.53
C ALA A 413 10.62 -5.66 7.62
N GLY A 414 11.65 -4.86 7.32
CA GLY A 414 13.06 -5.24 7.31
C GLY A 414 13.97 -4.06 6.98
N GLY A 415 15.27 -4.28 7.00
CA GLY A 415 16.29 -3.25 6.85
C GLY A 415 16.62 -2.56 8.18
N ASP A 416 17.68 -1.75 8.19
CA ASP A 416 18.21 -1.09 9.39
C ASP A 416 18.16 0.45 9.33
N LEU A 417 17.49 1.02 8.33
CA LEU A 417 17.21 2.46 8.28
C LEU A 417 16.38 2.89 9.49
N SER A 418 16.79 3.99 10.11
CA SER A 418 16.19 4.46 11.37
C SER A 418 14.76 4.99 11.20
N ASP A 419 14.42 5.44 10.00
CA ASP A 419 13.12 6.01 9.66
C ASP A 419 12.10 4.93 9.26
N ILE A 420 11.58 4.24 10.26
CA ILE A 420 10.77 3.01 10.10
C ILE A 420 9.30 3.21 9.70
N GLY A 421 8.82 4.44 9.47
CA GLY A 421 7.41 4.71 9.18
C GLY A 421 6.49 4.66 10.41
N GLN A 422 5.33 4.01 10.28
CA GLN A 422 4.26 3.99 11.29
C GLN A 422 3.70 5.39 11.60
N ASP A 423 3.46 6.15 10.55
CA ASP A 423 3.14 7.56 10.65
C ASP A 423 2.13 8.05 9.61
N LEU A 424 1.71 9.30 9.81
CA LEU A 424 0.89 10.08 8.90
C LEU A 424 1.75 11.20 8.35
N LEU A 425 1.88 11.22 7.03
CA LEU A 425 2.55 12.25 6.26
C LEU A 425 1.51 13.20 5.64
N LEU A 426 1.83 14.49 5.62
CA LEU A 426 1.18 15.50 4.81
C LEU A 426 2.10 15.84 3.63
N LEU A 427 1.57 15.67 2.43
CA LEU A 427 2.21 15.96 1.16
C LEU A 427 1.63 17.25 0.60
N GLN A 428 2.47 18.10 0.04
CA GLN A 428 2.06 19.23 -0.80
C GLN A 428 2.54 18.96 -2.22
N LEU A 429 1.62 18.57 -3.09
CA LEU A 429 1.92 18.13 -4.46
C LEU A 429 1.79 19.30 -5.42
N THR A 430 2.87 19.63 -6.12
CA THR A 430 2.88 20.67 -7.17
C THR A 430 3.08 20.02 -8.53
N ARG A 431 2.19 20.33 -9.47
CA ARG A 431 2.29 19.80 -10.85
C ARG A 431 3.35 20.57 -11.63
N GLY A 432 4.34 19.85 -12.17
CA GLY A 432 5.29 20.36 -13.16
C GLY A 432 4.84 20.08 -14.61
N GLU A 433 5.75 20.27 -15.56
CA GLU A 433 5.48 19.99 -16.98
C GLU A 433 5.32 18.49 -17.24
N ASP A 434 6.23 17.66 -16.69
CA ASP A 434 6.30 16.22 -16.97
C ASP A 434 5.76 15.34 -15.84
N ASN A 435 5.91 15.79 -14.59
CA ASN A 435 5.55 15.05 -13.38
C ASN A 435 5.23 16.00 -12.20
N TYR A 436 4.86 15.42 -11.06
CA TYR A 436 4.68 16.14 -9.79
C TYR A 436 5.97 16.17 -8.96
N SER A 437 6.04 17.15 -8.07
CA SER A 437 6.95 17.14 -6.92
C SER A 437 6.15 17.31 -5.63
N ALA A 438 6.69 16.78 -4.53
CA ALA A 438 6.07 16.80 -3.21
C ALA A 438 7.00 17.48 -2.20
N ILE A 439 6.43 18.31 -1.32
CA ILE A 439 7.03 18.61 -0.01
C ILE A 439 6.34 17.66 0.99
N VAL A 440 7.12 16.92 1.76
CA VAL A 440 6.62 15.82 2.61
C VAL A 440 6.94 16.09 4.06
N THR A 441 5.91 16.14 4.90
CA THR A 441 6.04 16.45 6.34
C THR A 441 5.38 15.38 7.19
N GLN A 442 6.03 14.96 8.27
CA GLN A 442 5.44 14.06 9.26
C GLN A 442 4.56 14.88 10.21
N ILE A 443 3.28 14.50 10.37
CA ILE A 443 2.32 15.26 11.20
C ILE A 443 1.76 14.46 12.38
N ALA A 444 1.86 13.13 12.33
CA ALA A 444 1.64 12.24 13.48
C ALA A 444 2.45 10.95 13.28
N ARG A 445 2.82 10.26 14.37
CA ARG A 445 3.67 9.05 14.33
C ARG A 445 3.32 8.05 15.42
N GLN A 446 3.97 6.89 15.41
CA GLN A 446 3.75 5.80 16.38
C GLN A 446 2.33 5.23 16.32
N PHE A 447 1.76 5.17 15.12
CA PHE A 447 0.57 4.35 14.89
C PHE A 447 0.95 2.86 14.95
N ASN A 448 -0.02 2.01 15.26
CA ASN A 448 0.15 0.57 15.23
C ASN A 448 -0.10 0.04 13.81
N ARG A 449 0.88 0.23 12.91
CA ARG A 449 0.80 -0.19 11.50
C ARG A 449 -0.46 0.37 10.79
N PRO A 450 -0.52 1.68 10.57
CA PRO A 450 -1.66 2.32 9.92
C PRO A 450 -1.73 1.85 8.47
N ILE A 451 -2.91 1.40 8.03
CA ILE A 451 -3.05 0.67 6.75
C ILE A 451 -3.96 1.37 5.75
N ASP A 452 -4.97 2.10 6.22
CA ASP A 452 -5.93 2.77 5.34
C ASP A 452 -6.57 3.98 6.06
N ALA A 453 -7.10 4.93 5.30
CA ALA A 453 -7.72 6.12 5.86
C ALA A 453 -8.87 6.68 5.02
N VAL A 454 -9.79 7.37 5.71
CA VAL A 454 -10.92 8.08 5.09
C VAL A 454 -11.04 9.47 5.68
N LEU A 455 -11.25 10.48 4.84
CA LEU A 455 -11.49 11.85 5.28
C LEU A 455 -12.97 12.21 5.13
N ILE A 456 -13.58 12.74 6.19
CA ILE A 456 -14.95 13.27 6.19
C ILE A 456 -14.92 14.67 6.79
N GLY A 457 -15.12 15.69 5.95
CA GLY A 457 -14.97 17.08 6.36
C GLY A 457 -13.56 17.37 6.86
N ASN A 458 -13.46 17.88 8.09
CA ASN A 458 -12.18 18.11 8.78
C ASN A 458 -11.72 16.94 9.66
N ARG A 459 -12.23 15.72 9.44
CA ARG A 459 -11.90 14.54 10.26
C ARG A 459 -11.32 13.41 9.43
N LEU A 460 -10.08 13.04 9.72
CA LEU A 460 -9.39 11.90 9.12
C LEU A 460 -9.51 10.68 10.04
N TYR A 461 -10.04 9.59 9.51
CA TYR A 461 -10.18 8.31 10.17
C TYR A 461 -9.07 7.39 9.69
N ILE A 462 -8.29 6.83 10.61
CA ILE A 462 -7.13 5.98 10.28
C ILE A 462 -7.37 4.59 10.86
N LEU A 463 -7.26 3.58 10.01
CA LEU A 463 -7.34 2.17 10.37
C LEU A 463 -5.95 1.60 10.67
N GLU A 464 -5.83 0.88 11.78
CA GLU A 464 -4.64 0.10 12.14
C GLU A 464 -4.84 -1.39 11.88
N TRP A 465 -3.77 -2.05 11.41
CA TRP A 465 -3.84 -3.45 10.99
C TRP A 465 -3.52 -4.48 12.10
N ASP A 466 -2.61 -4.16 13.02
CA ASP A 466 -2.04 -5.17 13.95
C ASP A 466 -3.06 -5.65 15.02
N GLY A 467 -2.70 -6.67 15.81
CA GLY A 467 -3.60 -7.42 16.72
C GLY A 467 -4.51 -6.59 17.65
N ASP A 468 -4.04 -5.42 18.09
CA ASP A 468 -4.77 -4.46 18.92
C ASP A 468 -5.28 -3.25 18.12
N GLY A 469 -5.53 -3.43 16.82
CA GLY A 469 -5.87 -2.39 15.85
C GLY A 469 -7.09 -1.56 16.23
N ASN A 470 -6.99 -0.26 15.98
CA ASN A 470 -8.02 0.73 16.25
C ASN A 470 -8.41 1.48 14.99
N ILE A 471 -9.57 2.14 15.05
CA ILE A 471 -9.85 3.30 14.18
C ILE A 471 -9.64 4.55 15.01
N TRP A 472 -8.68 5.37 14.61
CA TRP A 472 -8.41 6.68 15.18
C TRP A 472 -9.17 7.75 14.39
N GLU A 473 -9.65 8.77 15.08
CA GLU A 473 -10.15 9.99 14.45
C GLU A 473 -9.21 11.15 14.80
N LEU A 474 -8.67 11.79 13.78
CA LEU A 474 -7.93 13.04 13.86
C LEU A 474 -8.84 14.16 13.36
N THR A 475 -9.07 15.19 14.17
CA THR A 475 -9.81 16.39 13.77
C THR A 475 -8.84 17.55 13.59
N PHE A 476 -8.97 18.28 12.49
CA PHE A 476 -8.16 19.46 12.16
C PHE A 476 -8.98 20.73 12.41
N ASP A 477 -8.44 21.66 13.20
CA ASP A 477 -9.12 22.90 13.65
C ASP A 477 -8.55 24.19 13.02
#